data_AF-A0A657ITF4-F1
#
_entry.id   AF-A0A657ITF4-F1
#
_cell.length_a   1.000
_cell.length_b   1.000
_cell.length_c   1.000
_cell.angle_alpha   90.00
_cell.angle_beta   90.00
_cell.angle_gamma   90.00
#
_symmetry.space_group_name_H-M   'P 1'
#
loop_
_entity.id
_entity.type
_entity.pdbx_description
1 polymer ?
#
loop_
_entity_poly.entity_id
_entity_poly.type
_entity_poly.pdbx_seq_one_letter_code
_entity_poly.pdbx_strand_id
1 'polypeptide(L)'
;MARMSPFALMRFRPLIQAVLDQAGVRCAPTEWDVHSNGSAHLVVNAGQRVSVRVAKNHLVGRQVQRRTDLLRALPADLPFEVPRPLTRVLERGGHVASG
;
A
#
# COMPACT_ATOMS: atom_id res chain seq x y z
N MET A 1 4.00 -4.38 18.63
CA MET A 1 4.10 -4.04 17.19
C MET A 1 5.31 -4.76 16.62
N ALA A 2 5.18 -5.61 15.60
CA ALA A 2 6.37 -6.19 14.98
C ALA A 2 7.02 -5.11 14.11
N ARG A 3 8.19 -4.62 14.52
CA ARG A 3 9.03 -3.75 13.68
C ARG A 3 9.62 -4.62 12.59
N MET A 4 9.36 -4.26 11.33
CA MET A 4 9.95 -4.94 10.20
C MET A 4 11.47 -4.68 10.16
N SER A 5 12.25 -5.62 9.63
CA SER A 5 13.70 -5.40 9.53
C SER A 5 14.01 -4.20 8.62
N PRO A 6 15.04 -3.40 8.95
CA PRO A 6 15.48 -2.29 8.09
C PRO A 6 15.77 -2.71 6.64
N PHE A 7 16.27 -3.94 6.45
CA PHE A 7 16.52 -4.52 5.13
C PHE A 7 15.24 -4.73 4.32
N ALA A 8 14.18 -5.28 4.93
CA ALA A 8 12.91 -5.42 4.25
C ALA A 8 12.30 -4.06 3.89
N LEU A 9 12.51 -3.05 4.75
CA LEU A 9 12.07 -1.68 4.45
C LEU A 9 12.83 -1.12 3.25
N MET A 10 14.16 -1.28 3.22
CA MET A 10 15.00 -0.89 2.06
C MET A 10 14.55 -1.58 0.77
N ARG A 11 14.22 -2.88 0.83
CA ARG A 11 13.74 -3.65 -0.33
C ARG A 11 12.49 -3.04 -0.95
N PHE A 12 11.50 -2.67 -0.13
CA PHE A 12 10.22 -2.15 -0.63
C PHE A 12 10.18 -0.64 -0.81
N ARG A 13 11.18 0.09 -0.29
CA ARG A 13 11.24 1.56 -0.32
C ARG A 13 11.01 2.16 -1.72
N PRO A 14 11.62 1.68 -2.81
CA PRO A 14 11.39 2.28 -4.14
C PRO A 14 9.96 2.11 -4.66
N LEU A 15 9.26 1.04 -4.24
CA LEU A 15 7.87 0.81 -4.59
C LEU A 15 6.93 1.65 -3.73
N ILE A 16 7.18 1.72 -2.41
CA ILE A 16 6.41 2.56 -1.48
C ILE A 16 6.51 4.03 -1.90
N GLN A 17 7.72 4.51 -2.22
CA GLN A 17 7.92 5.87 -2.69
C GLN A 17 7.15 6.15 -3.98
N ALA A 18 7.15 5.23 -4.95
CA ALA A 18 6.39 5.40 -6.19
C ALA A 18 4.87 5.49 -5.96
N VAL A 19 4.34 4.75 -4.99
CA VAL A 19 2.93 4.87 -4.58
C VAL A 19 2.67 6.26 -3.98
N LEU A 20 3.53 6.72 -3.06
CA LEU A 20 3.39 8.05 -2.46
C LEU A 20 3.50 9.18 -3.49
N ASP A 21 4.43 9.06 -4.45
CA ASP A 21 4.60 10.01 -5.54
C ASP A 21 3.34 10.08 -6.41
N GLN A 22 2.75 8.93 -6.76
CA GLN A 22 1.49 8.89 -7.52
C GLN A 22 0.31 9.47 -6.72
N ALA A 23 0.30 9.29 -5.41
CA ALA A 23 -0.71 9.89 -4.52
C ALA A 23 -0.46 11.39 -4.25
N GLY A 24 0.64 11.97 -4.74
CA GLY A 24 1.01 13.35 -4.46
C GLY A 24 1.41 13.61 -3.00
N VAL A 25 1.81 12.58 -2.26
CA VAL A 25 2.13 12.68 -0.83
C VAL A 25 3.62 12.71 -0.59
N ARG A 26 4.08 13.79 0.03
CA ARG A 26 5.45 13.92 0.56
C ARG A 26 5.47 13.48 2.02
N CYS A 27 6.18 12.41 2.31
CA CYS A 27 6.32 11.85 3.66
C CYS A 27 7.67 11.12 3.74
N ALA A 28 8.52 11.50 4.69
CA ALA A 28 9.83 10.91 4.86
C ALA A 28 9.70 9.47 5.41
N PRO A 29 10.63 8.55 5.07
CA PRO A 29 10.58 7.18 5.59
C PRO A 29 10.60 7.06 7.12
N THR A 30 11.12 8.07 7.82
CA THR A 30 11.12 8.17 9.29
C THR A 30 9.72 8.40 9.87
N GLU A 31 8.77 8.85 9.05
CA GLU A 31 7.38 9.12 9.43
C GLU A 31 6.44 7.95 9.08
N TRP A 32 6.99 6.85 8.58
CA TRP A 32 6.23 5.68 8.18
C TRP A 32 5.96 4.78 9.39
N ASP A 33 4.68 4.51 9.67
CA ASP A 33 4.29 3.41 10.56
C ASP A 33 4.11 2.14 9.74
N VAL A 34 4.87 1.10 10.09
CA VAL A 34 5.01 -0.11 9.29
C VAL A 34 4.43 -1.30 10.04
N HIS A 35 3.43 -1.94 9.44
CA HIS A 35 2.77 -3.13 9.99
C HIS A 35 3.01 -4.33 9.08
N SER A 36 3.75 -5.32 9.59
CA SER A 36 4.10 -6.54 8.86
C SER A 36 3.40 -7.80 9.39
N ASN A 37 2.47 -7.69 10.34
CA ASN A 37 1.85 -8.87 10.99
C ASN A 37 0.87 -9.62 10.09
N GLY A 38 0.29 -8.95 9.08
CA GLY A 38 -0.67 -9.59 8.17
C GLY A 38 -0.01 -10.62 7.26
N SER A 39 -0.69 -11.71 6.94
CA SER A 39 -0.17 -12.76 6.04
C SER A 39 -0.08 -12.32 4.58
N ALA A 40 -0.98 -11.42 4.15
CA ALA A 40 -1.09 -11.03 2.75
C ALA A 40 -0.26 -9.78 2.38
N HIS A 41 -0.25 -8.77 3.24
CA HIS A 41 0.34 -7.47 2.92
C HIS A 41 1.29 -6.98 4.00
N LEU A 42 2.33 -6.28 3.57
CA LEU A 42 2.97 -5.22 4.35
C LEU A 42 2.09 -3.97 4.23
N VAL A 43 1.79 -3.31 5.34
CA VAL A 43 1.07 -2.04 5.34
C VAL A 43 1.99 -0.95 5.85
N VAL A 44 2.04 0.17 5.14
CA VAL A 44 2.80 1.36 5.50
C VAL A 44 1.85 2.55 5.55
N ASN A 45 1.63 3.09 6.74
CA ASN A 45 0.84 4.29 6.94
C ASN A 45 1.79 5.50 6.91
N ALA A 46 1.67 6.31 5.87
CA ALA A 46 2.52 7.47 5.64
C ALA A 46 1.83 8.75 6.11
N GLY A 47 2.25 9.27 7.27
CA GLY A 47 1.80 10.56 7.81
C GLY A 47 0.28 10.69 7.98
N GLN A 48 -0.42 9.58 8.27
CA GLN A 48 -1.90 9.49 8.33
C GLN A 48 -2.65 9.91 7.04
N ARG A 49 -1.94 10.08 5.92
CA ARG A 49 -2.53 10.53 4.64
C ARG A 49 -2.83 9.38 3.69
N VAL A 50 -1.91 8.41 3.61
CA VAL A 50 -1.98 7.28 2.68
C VAL A 50 -1.58 6.00 3.38
N SER A 51 -2.30 4.91 3.10
CA SER A 51 -1.96 3.57 3.56
C SER A 51 -1.50 2.74 2.36
N VAL A 52 -0.19 2.56 2.22
CA VAL A 52 0.41 1.76 1.15
C VAL A 52 0.36 0.29 1.54
N ARG A 53 -0.20 -0.55 0.67
CA ARG A 53 -0.29 -2.00 0.86
C ARG A 53 0.58 -2.72 -0.16
N VAL A 54 1.68 -3.30 0.28
CA VAL A 54 2.59 -4.10 -0.55
C VAL A 54 2.25 -5.59 -0.40
N ALA A 55 1.98 -6.28 -1.50
CA ALA A 55 1.73 -7.71 -1.50
C ALA A 55 3.00 -8.49 -1.11
N LYS A 56 2.87 -9.45 -0.18
CA LYS A 56 4.01 -10.24 0.30
C LYS A 56 4.45 -11.35 -0.66
N ASN A 57 3.57 -11.76 -1.58
CA ASN A 57 3.85 -12.80 -2.55
C ASN A 57 3.06 -12.58 -3.85
N HIS A 58 3.44 -13.32 -4.91
CA HIS A 58 2.83 -13.21 -6.23
C HIS A 58 1.33 -13.55 -6.25
N LEU A 59 0.89 -14.53 -5.45
CA LEU A 59 -0.53 -14.93 -5.38
C LEU A 59 -1.39 -13.76 -4.90
N VAL A 60 -0.95 -13.07 -3.84
CA VAL A 60 -1.60 -11.86 -3.33
C VAL A 60 -1.49 -10.74 -4.35
N GLY A 61 -0.34 -10.57 -4.99
CA GLY A 61 -0.11 -9.57 -6.04
C GLY A 61 -1.16 -9.61 -7.16
N ARG A 62 -1.48 -10.81 -7.65
CA ARG A 62 -2.53 -11.00 -8.68
C ARG A 62 -3.93 -10.56 -8.24
N GLN A 63 -4.20 -10.51 -6.94
CA GLN A 63 -5.50 -10.10 -6.40
C GLN A 63 -5.58 -8.58 -6.13
N VAL A 64 -4.46 -7.86 -6.09
CA VAL A 64 -4.42 -6.43 -5.75
C VAL A 64 -5.20 -5.60 -6.78
N GLN A 65 -5.07 -5.92 -8.07
CA GLN A 65 -5.79 -5.23 -9.14
C GLN A 65 -7.30 -5.40 -8.97
N ARG A 66 -7.77 -6.65 -8.89
CA ARG A 66 -9.20 -6.95 -8.67
C ARG A 66 -9.76 -6.24 -7.43
N ARG A 67 -9.05 -6.25 -6.30
CA ARG A 67 -9.47 -5.54 -5.08
C ARG A 67 -9.59 -4.03 -5.33
N THR A 68 -8.60 -3.45 -6.01
CA THR A 68 -8.55 -2.01 -6.31
C THR A 68 -9.71 -1.61 -7.21
N ASP A 69 -10.02 -2.41 -8.23
CA ASP A 69 -11.13 -2.16 -9.15
C ASP A 69 -12.48 -2.25 -8.45
N LEU A 70 -12.67 -3.26 -7.58
CA LEU A 70 -13.89 -3.39 -6.78
C LEU A 70 -14.10 -2.18 -5.87
N LEU A 71 -13.07 -1.70 -5.17
CA LEU A 71 -13.19 -0.52 -4.31
C LEU A 71 -13.47 0.76 -5.09
N ARG A 72 -12.95 0.90 -6.31
CA ARG A 72 -13.25 2.03 -7.20
C ARG A 72 -14.67 2.00 -7.74
N ALA A 73 -15.24 0.82 -7.93
CA ALA A 73 -16.61 0.64 -8.43
C ALA A 73 -17.68 0.83 -7.33
N LEU A 74 -17.30 0.87 -6.04
CA LEU A 74 -18.25 1.10 -4.96
C LEU A 74 -18.88 2.52 -5.06
N PRO A 75 -20.19 2.67 -4.83
CA PRO A 75 -20.87 3.96 -4.82
C PRO A 75 -20.20 4.95 -3.86
N ALA A 76 -20.20 6.23 -4.19
CA ALA A 76 -19.61 7.27 -3.34
C ALA A 76 -20.44 7.57 -2.09
N ASP A 77 -21.76 7.34 -2.16
CA ASP A 77 -22.80 7.70 -1.19
C ASP A 77 -23.21 6.55 -0.26
N LEU A 78 -22.27 5.67 0.08
CA LEU A 78 -22.51 4.62 1.05
C LEU A 78 -22.77 5.20 2.45
N PRO A 79 -23.60 4.56 3.30
CA PRO A 79 -23.90 5.04 4.66
C PRO A 79 -22.72 4.85 5.65
N PHE A 80 -21.54 4.50 5.16
CA PHE A 80 -20.31 4.32 5.94
C PHE A 80 -19.08 4.53 5.06
N GLU A 81 -17.95 4.87 5.70
CA GLU A 81 -16.67 5.07 5.04
C GLU A 81 -16.08 3.77 4.51
N VAL A 82 -15.56 3.82 3.29
CA VAL A 82 -14.84 2.70 2.67
C VAL A 82 -13.48 3.16 2.15
N PRO A 83 -12.46 2.30 2.14
CA PRO A 83 -11.17 2.65 1.56
C PRO A 83 -11.31 3.04 0.09
N ARG A 84 -10.82 4.25 -0.26
CA ARG A 84 -10.75 4.72 -1.64
C ARG A 84 -9.30 4.63 -2.13
N PRO A 85 -9.00 3.78 -3.12
CA PRO A 85 -7.66 3.69 -3.67
C PRO A 85 -7.24 5.03 -4.29
N LEU A 86 -6.18 5.63 -3.74
CA LEU A 86 -5.62 6.89 -4.22
C LEU A 86 -4.71 6.67 -5.43
N THR A 87 -4.19 5.44 -5.59
CA THR A 87 -3.29 5.09 -6.68
C THR A 87 -3.85 3.95 -7.53
N ARG A 88 -3.35 3.84 -8.76
CA ARG A 88 -3.37 2.59 -9.53
C ARG A 88 -2.49 1.56 -8.81
N VAL A 89 -2.64 0.30 -9.19
CA VAL A 89 -1.70 -0.73 -8.75
C VAL A 89 -0.37 -0.51 -9.45
N LEU A 90 0.71 -0.53 -8.67
CA LEU A 90 2.07 -0.40 -9.17
C LEU A 90 2.82 -1.72 -8.98
N GLU A 91 3.66 -2.04 -9.96
CA GLU A 91 4.59 -3.16 -9.89
C GLU A 91 6.02 -2.65 -10.07
N ARG A 92 6.93 -3.07 -9.19
CA ARG A 92 8.35 -2.75 -9.27
C ARG A 92 9.17 -3.84 -8.58
N GLY A 93 10.21 -4.33 -9.24
CA GLY A 93 11.11 -5.35 -8.67
C GLY A 93 10.43 -6.68 -8.34
N GLY A 94 9.34 -7.02 -9.05
CA GLY A 94 8.53 -8.22 -8.80
C GLY A 94 7.58 -8.10 -7.59
N HIS A 95 7.42 -6.91 -7.02
CA HIS A 95 6.47 -6.62 -5.95
C HIS A 95 5.35 -5.73 -6.44
N VAL A 96 4.16 -5.94 -5.87
CA VAL A 96 2.93 -5.24 -6.24
C VAL A 96 2.44 -4.44 -5.05
N ALA A 97 2.03 -3.18 -5.27
CA ALA A 97 1.48 -2.34 -4.23
C ALA A 97 0.35 -1.42 -4.72
N SER A 98 -0.49 -0.96 -3.80
CA SER A 98 -1.43 0.15 -4.02
C SER A 98 -1.57 1.00 -2.76
N GLY A 99 -1.94 2.27 -2.96
CA GLY A 99 -2.28 3.24 -1.92
C GLY A 99 -3.70 3.76 -2.05
#